data_AF-A0A3B8VM31-F1
#
_entry.id   AF-A0A3B8VM31-F1
#
_cell.length_a   1.000
_cell.length_b   1.000
_cell.length_c   1.000
_cell.angle_alpha   90.00
_cell.angle_beta   90.00
_cell.angle_gamma   90.00
#
_symmetry.space_group_name_H-M   'P 1'
#
loop_
_entity.id
_entity.type
_entity.pdbx_description
1 polymer ?
#
loop_
_entity_poly.entity_id
_entity_poly.type
_entity_poly.pdbx_seq_one_letter_code
_entity_poly.pdbx_strand_id
1 'polypeptide(L)' 'MNNHIRTKLSESQEDYLKHIFLLSESTHRVTTQSLADHLKVKPASVTGMIKKLADVNLIIYERYKGVQLTESGEKVA' A
#
# COMPACT_ATOMS: atom_id res chain seq x y z
N MET A 1 4.14 17.43 14.65
CA MET A 1 3.85 16.23 15.47
C MET A 1 2.68 15.48 14.81
N ASN A 2 2.93 14.54 13.90
CA ASN A 2 1.88 13.72 13.28
C ASN A 2 2.09 12.26 13.69
N ASN A 3 1.97 11.96 14.98
CA ASN A 3 2.14 10.61 15.53
C ASN A 3 0.81 9.85 15.69
N HIS A 4 -0.31 10.43 15.24
CA HIS A 4 -1.65 9.88 15.46
C HIS A 4 -2.10 8.85 14.41
N ILE A 5 -1.39 8.70 13.30
CA ILE A 5 -1.75 7.75 12.22
C ILE A 5 -1.18 6.35 12.50
N ARG A 6 0.07 6.24 12.98
CA ARG A 6 0.69 4.93 13.31
C ARG A 6 -0.07 4.17 14.40
N THR A 7 -0.70 4.86 15.36
CA THR A 7 -1.48 4.19 16.42
C THR A 7 -2.84 3.66 15.97
N LYS A 8 -3.25 3.86 14.71
CA LYS A 8 -4.58 3.46 14.21
C LYS A 8 -4.54 2.43 13.08
N LEU A 9 -3.38 2.19 12.46
CA LEU A 9 -3.24 1.20 11.41
C LEU A 9 -3.05 -0.20 12.01
N SER A 10 -3.65 -1.20 11.38
CA SER A 10 -3.32 -2.59 11.68
C SER A 10 -1.93 -2.93 11.14
N GLU A 11 -1.26 -3.93 11.73
CA GLU A 11 0.02 -4.46 11.24
C GLU A 11 -0.04 -4.79 9.74
N SER A 12 -1.13 -5.41 9.28
CA SER A 12 -1.30 -5.72 7.85
C SER A 12 -1.39 -4.47 6.95
N GLN A 13 -1.89 -3.34 7.45
CA GLN A 13 -1.89 -2.09 6.68
C GLN A 13 -0.48 -1.52 6.57
N GLU A 14 0.27 -1.53 7.67
CA GLU A 14 1.66 -1.07 7.70
C GLU A 14 2.55 -1.92 6.78
N ASP A 15 2.40 -3.24 6.82
CA ASP A 15 3.13 -4.17 5.94
C ASP A 15 2.86 -3.87 4.47
N TYR A 16 1.60 -3.61 4.09
CA TYR A 16 1.28 -3.24 2.71
C TYR A 16 1.94 -1.92 2.29
N LEU A 17 1.88 -0.88 3.13
CA LEU A 17 2.50 0.41 2.82
C LEU A 17 4.01 0.27 2.65
N LYS A 18 4.65 -0.47 3.55
CA LYS A 18 6.09 -0.78 3.48
C LYS A 18 6.46 -1.52 2.20
N HIS A 19 5.70 -2.55 1.83
CA HIS A 19 5.98 -3.31 0.61
C HIS A 19 5.72 -2.50 -0.66
N ILE A 20 4.71 -1.63 -0.67
CA ILE A 20 4.49 -0.68 -1.79
C ILE A 20 5.69 0.26 -1.89
N PHE A 21 6.16 0.82 -0.77
CA PHE A 21 7.35 1.69 -0.76
C PHE A 21 8.57 1.00 -1.37
N LEU A 22 8.93 -0.17 -0.84
CA LEU A 22 10.10 -0.93 -1.30
C LEU A 22 10.02 -1.33 -2.78
N LEU A 23 8.85 -1.77 -3.23
CA LEU A 23 8.66 -2.15 -4.63
C LEU A 23 8.67 -0.92 -5.56
N SER A 24 8.24 0.24 -5.05
CA SER A 24 8.20 1.48 -5.83
C SER A 24 9.57 2.06 -6.16
N GLU A 25 10.62 1.70 -5.41
CA GLU A 25 11.99 2.13 -5.70
C GLU A 25 12.50 1.54 -7.02
N SER A 26 12.07 0.32 -7.36
CA SER A 26 12.45 -0.37 -8.60
C SER A 26 11.52 -0.03 -9.77
N THR A 27 10.28 0.34 -9.48
CA THR A 27 9.22 0.57 -10.47
C THR A 27 8.35 1.73 -10.01
N HIS A 28 8.13 2.74 -10.84
CA HIS A 28 7.35 3.92 -10.41
C HIS A 28 5.91 3.58 -9.92
N ARG A 29 5.36 2.42 -10.34
CA ARG A 29 4.10 1.88 -9.85
C ARG A 29 4.15 0.39 -9.59
N VAL A 30 3.57 -0.02 -8.47
CA VAL A 30 3.58 -1.40 -8.00
C VAL A 30 2.34 -2.14 -8.49
N THR A 31 2.50 -3.31 -9.08
CA THR A 31 1.34 -4.12 -9.51
C THR A 31 0.70 -4.86 -8.34
N THR A 32 -0.60 -5.15 -8.44
CA THR A 32 -1.31 -5.96 -7.45
C THR A 32 -0.77 -7.40 -7.39
N GLN A 33 -0.23 -7.90 -8.50
CA GLN A 33 0.41 -9.22 -8.57
C GLN A 33 1.71 -9.23 -7.77
N SER A 34 2.58 -8.25 -7.99
CA SER A 34 3.83 -8.09 -7.23
C SER A 34 3.56 -8.00 -5.73
N LEU A 35 2.52 -7.28 -5.31
CA LEU A 35 2.12 -7.24 -3.90
C LEU A 35 1.68 -8.61 -3.38
N ALA A 36 0.85 -9.33 -4.13
CA ALA A 36 0.39 -10.66 -3.74
C ALA A 36 1.57 -11.63 -3.55
N ASP A 37 2.54 -11.59 -4.45
CA ASP A 37 3.71 -12.45 -4.44
C ASP A 37 4.65 -12.13 -3.26
N HIS A 38 4.93 -10.84 -3.03
CA HIS A 38 5.83 -10.41 -1.95
C HIS A 38 5.22 -10.59 -0.55
N LEU A 39 3.93 -10.30 -0.40
CA LEU A 39 3.21 -10.48 0.86
C LEU A 39 2.73 -11.92 1.08
N LYS A 40 2.89 -12.80 0.09
CA LYS A 40 2.44 -14.20 0.10
C LYS A 40 0.96 -14.34 0.43
N VAL A 41 0.14 -13.48 -0.16
CA VAL A 41 -1.31 -13.47 0.03
C VAL A 41 -2.06 -13.72 -1.28
N LYS A 42 -3.35 -14.03 -1.18
CA LYS A 42 -4.20 -14.16 -2.36
C LYS A 42 -4.44 -12.79 -3.04
N PRO A 43 -4.55 -12.72 -4.38
CA PRO A 43 -4.86 -11.46 -5.09
C PRO A 43 -6.14 -10.75 -4.61
N ALA A 44 -7.15 -11.52 -4.17
CA ALA A 44 -8.37 -10.97 -3.59
C ALA A 44 -8.09 -10.19 -2.28
N SER A 45 -7.17 -10.68 -1.44
CA SER A 45 -6.75 -9.98 -0.22
C SER A 45 -6.08 -8.66 -0.55
N VAL A 46 -5.22 -8.64 -1.57
CA VAL A 46 -4.56 -7.42 -2.05
C VAL A 46 -5.57 -6.39 -2.52
N THR A 47 -6.53 -6.81 -3.33
CA THR A 47 -7.60 -5.92 -3.83
C THR A 47 -8.39 -5.31 -2.68
N GLY A 48 -8.76 -6.12 -1.69
CA GLY A 48 -9.46 -5.64 -0.49
C GLY A 48 -8.64 -4.64 0.32
N MET A 49 -7.35 -4.89 0.51
CA MET A 49 -6.47 -3.99 1.28
C MET A 49 -6.19 -2.69 0.53
N ILE A 50 -5.94 -2.75 -0.78
CA ILE A 50 -5.76 -1.56 -1.64
C ILE A 50 -6.98 -0.65 -1.52
N LYS A 51 -8.20 -1.22 -1.60
CA LYS A 51 -9.41 -0.41 -1.44
C LYS A 51 -9.44 0.30 -0.09
N LYS A 52 -9.17 -0.41 1.01
CA LYS A 52 -9.14 0.18 2.37
C LYS A 52 -8.09 1.29 2.51
N LEU A 53 -6.89 1.10 1.96
CA LEU A 53 -5.81 2.10 2.03
C LEU A 53 -6.11 3.32 1.14
N ALA A 54 -6.77 3.12 0.00
CA ALA A 54 -7.24 4.20 -0.87
C ALA A 54 -8.36 5.01 -0.20
N ASP A 55 -9.30 4.34 0.50
CA ASP A 55 -10.39 4.98 1.24
C ASP A 55 -9.88 5.94 2.34
N VAL A 56 -8.67 5.70 2.86
CA VAL A 56 -7.99 6.58 3.84
C VAL A 56 -6.89 7.45 3.22
N ASN A 57 -6.85 7.54 1.89
CA ASN A 57 -5.93 8.39 1.11
C ASN A 57 -4.43 8.12 1.36
N LEU A 58 -4.06 6.88 1.70
CA LEU A 58 -2.65 6.49 1.86
C LEU A 58 -2.03 5.98 0.56
N ILE A 59 -2.86 5.58 -0.40
CA ILE A 59 -2.41 5.14 -1.73
C ILE A 59 -3.32 5.66 -2.83
N ILE A 60 -2.79 5.68 -4.04
CA ILE A 60 -3.54 5.86 -5.29
C ILE A 60 -3.51 4.53 -6.03
N TYR A 61 -4.68 4.03 -6.41
CA TYR A 61 -4.82 2.86 -7.27
C TYR A 61 -5.46 3.26 -8.59
N GLU A 62 -4.77 2.96 -9.69
CA GLU A 62 -5.30 3.12 -11.04
C GLU A 62 -5.34 1.76 -11.74
N ARG A 63 -6.51 1.39 -12.23
CA ARG A 63 -6.70 0.15 -12.97
C ARG A 63 -5.68 0.07 -14.12
N TYR A 64 -5.03 -1.08 -14.26
CA TYR A 64 -3.95 -1.37 -15.22
C TYR A 64 -2.63 -0.62 -15.00
N LYS A 65 -2.61 0.45 -14.20
CA LYS A 65 -1.38 1.18 -13.91
C LYS A 65 -0.76 0.81 -12.56
N GLY A 66 -1.50 0.15 -11.68
CA GLY A 66 -1.00 -0.32 -10.39
C GLY A 66 -1.25 0.67 -9.26
N VAL A 67 -0.43 0.55 -8.22
CA VAL A 67 -0.56 1.23 -6.92
C VAL A 67 0.67 2.10 -6.68
N GLN A 68 0.43 3.27 -6.09
CA GLN A 68 1.47 4.21 -5.67
C GLN A 68 1.10 4.79 -4.29
N LEU A 69 2.09 5.11 -3.46
CA LEU A 69 1.84 5.83 -2.21
C LEU A 69 1.45 7.28 -2.51
N THR A 70 0.59 7.85 -1.67
CA THR A 70 0.45 9.31 -1.56
C THR A 70 1.56 9.85 -0.67
N GLU A 71 1.74 11.17 -0.64
CA GLU A 71 2.65 11.80 0.33
C GLU A 71 2.33 11.42 1.79
N SER A 72 1.05 11.23 2.14
CA SER A 72 0.68 10.75 3.48
C SER A 72 1.00 9.27 3.68
N GLY A 73 0.88 8.45 2.63
CA GLY A 73 1.32 7.06 2.65
C GLY A 73 2.83 6.92 2.88
N GLU A 74 3.62 7.72 2.16
CA GLU A 74 5.09 7.72 2.29
C GLU A 74 5.57 8.12 3.68
N LYS A 75 4.89 9.05 4.36
CA LYS A 75 5.22 9.44 5.74
C LYS A 75 4.95 8.34 6.77
N VAL A 76 4.13 7.35 6.41
CA VAL A 76 3.69 6.27 7.29
C VAL A 76 4.46 4.97 7.04
N ALA A 77 4.80 4.70 5.77
CA ALA A 77 5.67 3.58 5.37
C ALA A 77 7.03 3.63 6.11
#